data_AF-N9LW57-F1
#
_entry.id   AF-N9LW57-F1
#
_cell.length_a   1.000
_cell.length_b   1.000
_cell.length_c   1.000
_cell.angle_alpha   90.00
_cell.angle_beta   90.00
_cell.angle_gamma   90.00
#
_symmetry.space_group_name_H-M   'P 1'
#
loop_
_entity.id
_entity.type
_entity.pdbx_description
1 polymer ?
#
loop_
_entity_poly.entity_id
_entity_poly.type
_entity_poly.pdbx_seq_one_letter_code
_entity_poly.pdbx_strand_id
1 'polypeptide(L)'
;MQNYRINDIRNTLRERSLLYPLDVALIGATGVGKSSTINGLFGSEVAKVGSGVDPETMHVTQYAVNDVFRLHDTAGLGDGLAADKIHAKNLTQLLLQTCKSEDIHQKEYGFIDLALVILDGSHRDLGTTYKILEQVVLECIEPDRVIIAINQADMAMKRRGWNSYINQPEAELLQFLEEKSVSVQQRIKEATGISVKKPTYYSAYYGYNLDKMLDHIISSIPRERRIMDSSRSYSF
;
A
#
# COMPACT_ATOMS: atom_id res chain seq x y z
N MET A 1 -2.30 -16.25 -15.59
CA MET A 1 -1.65 -16.02 -14.28
C MET A 1 -2.36 -14.92 -13.49
N GLN A 2 -2.64 -13.74 -14.08
CA GLN A 2 -3.38 -12.65 -13.41
C GLN A 2 -4.77 -13.06 -12.88
N ASN A 3 -5.59 -13.75 -13.67
CA ASN A 3 -6.92 -14.21 -13.23
C ASN A 3 -6.88 -15.20 -12.04
N TYR A 4 -5.80 -16.00 -11.91
CA TYR A 4 -5.67 -16.96 -10.82
C TYR A 4 -5.48 -16.25 -9.48
N ARG A 5 -4.67 -15.19 -9.45
CA ARG A 5 -4.37 -14.44 -8.21
C ARG A 5 -5.54 -13.56 -7.77
N ILE A 6 -6.34 -13.06 -8.72
CA ILE A 6 -7.61 -12.40 -8.42
C ILE A 6 -8.58 -13.39 -7.73
N ASN A 7 -8.60 -14.65 -8.17
CA ASN A 7 -9.37 -15.69 -7.49
C ASN A 7 -8.85 -16.00 -6.09
N ASP A 8 -7.53 -15.94 -5.85
CA ASP A 8 -6.98 -16.11 -4.50
C ASP A 8 -7.49 -15.00 -3.55
N ILE A 9 -7.50 -13.75 -4.00
CA ILE A 9 -8.09 -12.62 -3.25
C ILE A 9 -9.58 -12.90 -3.00
N ARG A 10 -10.34 -13.24 -4.05
CA ARG A 10 -11.78 -13.55 -3.94
C ARG A 10 -12.05 -14.67 -2.95
N ASN A 11 -11.33 -15.78 -3.04
CA ASN A 11 -11.48 -16.93 -2.17
C ASN A 11 -11.16 -16.54 -0.73
N THR A 12 -10.06 -15.80 -0.50
CA THR A 12 -9.68 -15.32 0.83
C THR A 12 -10.74 -14.42 1.45
N LEU A 13 -11.31 -13.48 0.68
CA LEU A 13 -12.39 -12.59 1.15
C LEU A 13 -13.64 -13.40 1.49
N ARG A 14 -14.03 -14.36 0.62
CA ARG A 14 -15.20 -15.22 0.81
C ARG A 14 -15.07 -16.11 2.04
N GLU A 15 -13.92 -16.80 2.18
CA GLU A 15 -13.64 -17.70 3.32
C GLU A 15 -13.70 -16.98 4.65
N ARG A 16 -13.41 -15.68 4.66
CA ARG A 16 -13.38 -14.83 5.86
C ARG A 16 -14.62 -13.95 6.00
N SER A 17 -15.62 -14.14 5.13
CA SER A 17 -16.88 -13.37 5.13
C SER A 17 -16.65 -11.85 5.08
N LEU A 18 -15.63 -11.41 4.36
CA LEU A 18 -15.31 -10.00 4.15
C LEU A 18 -16.16 -9.39 3.02
N LEU A 19 -16.17 -8.06 2.98
CA LEU A 19 -16.92 -7.28 2.00
C LEU A 19 -16.16 -7.22 0.66
N TYR A 20 -16.88 -6.89 -0.42
CA TYR A 20 -16.30 -6.67 -1.73
C TYR A 20 -16.54 -5.23 -2.19
N PRO A 21 -15.58 -4.59 -2.87
CA PRO A 21 -14.20 -5.05 -3.10
C PRO A 21 -13.33 -4.95 -1.83
N LEU A 22 -12.14 -5.56 -1.85
CA LEU A 22 -11.08 -5.26 -0.88
C LEU A 22 -10.58 -3.83 -1.13
N ASP A 23 -10.71 -2.97 -0.13
CA ASP A 23 -10.41 -1.55 -0.21
C ASP A 23 -9.02 -1.23 0.33
N VAL A 24 -8.12 -0.80 -0.56
CA VAL A 24 -6.69 -0.62 -0.23
C VAL A 24 -6.26 0.83 -0.45
N ALA A 25 -5.77 1.50 0.59
CA ALA A 25 -5.12 2.79 0.45
C ALA A 25 -3.73 2.62 -0.18
N LEU A 26 -3.43 3.37 -1.23
CA LEU A 26 -2.14 3.33 -1.92
C LEU A 26 -1.34 4.60 -1.59
N ILE A 27 -0.21 4.43 -0.93
CA ILE A 27 0.58 5.54 -0.36
C ILE A 27 2.02 5.48 -0.89
N GLY A 28 2.58 6.64 -1.21
CA GLY A 28 3.99 6.76 -1.58
C GLY A 28 4.29 8.08 -2.28
N ALA A 29 5.57 8.44 -2.33
CA ALA A 29 6.03 9.67 -2.99
C ALA A 29 5.71 9.70 -4.50
N THR A 30 5.69 10.90 -5.08
CA THR A 30 5.61 11.07 -6.53
C THR A 30 6.81 10.40 -7.21
N GLY A 31 6.54 9.63 -8.27
CA GLY A 31 7.59 8.92 -9.01
C GLY A 31 8.09 7.61 -8.39
N VAL A 32 7.57 7.17 -7.24
CA VAL A 32 7.95 5.88 -6.63
C VAL A 32 7.44 4.66 -7.43
N GLY A 33 6.52 4.88 -8.38
CA GLY A 33 5.98 3.85 -9.26
C GLY A 33 4.67 3.22 -8.78
N LYS A 34 3.81 3.99 -8.08
CA LYS A 34 2.44 3.62 -7.71
C LYS A 34 1.66 3.07 -8.93
N SER A 35 1.49 3.88 -9.97
CA SER A 35 0.76 3.48 -11.19
C SER A 35 1.41 2.29 -11.91
N SER A 36 2.75 2.24 -11.99
CA SER A 36 3.45 1.09 -12.58
C SER A 36 3.20 -0.19 -11.78
N THR A 37 3.08 -0.10 -10.46
CA THR A 37 2.78 -1.23 -9.59
C THR A 37 1.37 -1.76 -9.86
N ILE A 38 0.39 -0.87 -10.00
CA ILE A 38 -0.99 -1.23 -10.37
C ILE A 38 -0.98 -2.01 -11.69
N ASN A 39 -0.32 -1.45 -12.71
CA ASN A 39 -0.25 -2.07 -14.04
C ASN A 39 0.50 -3.41 -14.03
N GLY A 40 1.57 -3.52 -13.23
CA GLY A 40 2.33 -4.76 -13.09
C GLY A 40 1.52 -5.87 -12.43
N LEU A 41 0.81 -5.55 -11.35
CA LEU A 41 0.03 -6.53 -10.58
C LEU A 41 -1.23 -6.97 -11.32
N PHE A 42 -1.93 -6.04 -11.97
CA PHE A 42 -3.29 -6.27 -12.46
C PHE A 42 -3.49 -6.06 -13.97
N GLY A 43 -2.45 -5.67 -14.71
CA GLY A 43 -2.51 -5.43 -16.14
C GLY A 43 -2.87 -3.97 -16.49
N SER A 44 -2.78 -3.65 -17.78
CA SER A 44 -2.92 -2.28 -18.32
C SER A 44 -4.36 -1.78 -18.48
N GLU A 45 -5.38 -2.62 -18.21
CA GLU A 45 -6.80 -2.30 -18.35
C GLU A 45 -7.49 -2.02 -17.00
N VAL A 46 -6.81 -1.33 -16.08
CA VAL A 46 -7.45 -0.87 -14.85
C VAL A 46 -8.43 0.28 -15.18
N ALA A 47 -9.70 0.08 -14.86
CA ALA A 47 -10.77 1.02 -15.20
C ALA A 47 -10.59 2.39 -14.49
N LYS A 48 -10.81 3.46 -15.25
CA LYS A 48 -10.64 4.86 -14.81
C LYS A 48 -11.68 5.30 -13.76
N VAL A 49 -11.14 5.75 -12.62
CA VAL A 49 -11.47 6.91 -11.78
C VAL A 49 -12.94 7.34 -11.66
N GLY A 50 -13.52 7.06 -10.50
CA GLY A 50 -14.49 7.96 -9.87
C GLY A 50 -13.73 9.03 -9.07
N SER A 51 -14.04 10.31 -9.32
CA SER A 51 -13.69 11.38 -8.38
C SER A 51 -14.74 11.40 -7.28
N GLY A 52 -14.33 11.29 -6.01
CA GLY A 52 -15.24 11.45 -4.87
C GLY A 52 -16.08 12.72 -5.05
N VAL A 53 -17.40 12.58 -4.93
CA VAL A 53 -18.38 13.64 -5.23
C VAL A 53 -18.41 14.71 -4.13
N ASP A 54 -17.57 14.58 -3.09
CA ASP A 54 -17.46 15.53 -1.99
C ASP A 54 -16.40 16.60 -2.31
N PRO A 55 -16.74 17.90 -2.26
CA PRO A 55 -15.81 19.01 -2.52
C PRO A 55 -14.54 19.00 -1.66
N GLU A 56 -14.56 18.33 -0.51
CA GLU A 56 -13.39 18.17 0.38
C GLU A 56 -12.45 17.02 -0.03
N THR A 57 -12.91 16.09 -0.87
CA THR A 57 -12.20 14.85 -1.23
C THR A 57 -11.49 14.88 -2.59
N MET A 58 -11.32 16.07 -3.18
CA MET A 58 -10.75 16.29 -4.54
C MET A 58 -9.32 15.73 -4.76
N HIS A 59 -8.71 15.04 -3.79
CA HIS A 59 -7.31 14.59 -3.82
C HIS A 59 -7.12 13.07 -3.70
N VAL A 60 -8.20 12.28 -3.58
CA VAL A 60 -8.13 10.81 -3.57
C VAL A 60 -8.65 10.27 -4.90
N THR A 61 -7.79 9.55 -5.63
CA THR A 61 -8.14 8.91 -6.90
C THR A 61 -8.48 7.45 -6.65
N GLN A 62 -9.70 7.05 -7.00
CA GLN A 62 -10.13 5.65 -6.89
C GLN A 62 -9.83 4.87 -8.16
N TYR A 63 -9.21 3.70 -8.03
CA TYR A 63 -9.01 2.78 -9.15
C TYR A 63 -9.78 1.49 -8.86
N ALA A 64 -10.86 1.27 -9.59
CA ALA A 64 -11.57 0.01 -9.60
C ALA A 64 -10.77 -0.98 -10.47
N VAL A 65 -9.91 -1.76 -9.82
CA VAL A 65 -9.02 -2.71 -10.50
C VAL A 65 -9.82 -3.87 -11.08
N ASN A 66 -10.75 -4.41 -10.30
CA ASN A 66 -11.72 -5.41 -10.70
C ASN A 66 -12.87 -5.41 -9.67
N ASP A 67 -13.75 -6.42 -9.73
CA ASP A 67 -14.90 -6.58 -8.84
C ASP A 67 -14.53 -6.92 -7.38
N VAL A 68 -13.29 -7.36 -7.12
CA VAL A 68 -12.84 -7.77 -5.78
C VAL A 68 -11.71 -6.92 -5.20
N PHE A 69 -11.19 -5.94 -5.92
CA PHE A 69 -10.05 -5.13 -5.48
C PHE A 69 -10.18 -3.68 -5.97
N ARG A 70 -10.06 -2.72 -5.03
CA ARG A 70 -10.10 -1.29 -5.31
C ARG A 70 -8.97 -0.57 -4.58
N LEU A 71 -8.30 0.33 -5.30
CA LEU A 71 -7.25 1.17 -4.74
C LEU A 71 -7.74 2.60 -4.54
N HIS A 72 -7.32 3.21 -3.45
CA HIS A 72 -7.52 4.62 -3.13
C HIS A 72 -6.17 5.29 -3.07
N ASP A 73 -5.78 5.94 -4.17
CA ASP A 73 -4.49 6.61 -4.30
C ASP A 73 -4.59 8.03 -3.75
N THR A 74 -3.84 8.30 -2.69
CA THR A 74 -3.69 9.65 -2.15
C THR A 74 -2.56 10.34 -2.92
N ALA A 75 -2.86 11.47 -3.59
CA ALA A 75 -1.90 12.17 -4.46
C ALA A 75 -0.51 12.33 -3.82
N GLY A 76 0.57 12.11 -4.57
CA GLY A 76 1.90 11.77 -4.03
C GLY A 76 2.52 12.75 -3.02
N LEU A 77 3.32 12.18 -2.11
CA LEU A 77 4.14 12.93 -1.14
C LEU A 77 5.31 13.66 -1.81
N GLY A 78 5.70 14.83 -1.29
CA GLY A 78 6.96 15.50 -1.63
C GLY A 78 6.87 16.79 -2.45
N ASP A 79 5.69 17.39 -2.61
CA ASP A 79 5.51 18.66 -3.34
C ASP A 79 5.66 19.91 -2.42
N GLY A 80 6.17 19.72 -1.20
CA GLY A 80 6.47 20.78 -0.22
C GLY A 80 5.66 20.66 1.08
N LEU A 81 6.06 21.41 2.11
CA LEU A 81 5.50 21.29 3.47
C LEU A 81 3.97 21.48 3.54
N ALA A 82 3.41 22.40 2.75
CA ALA A 82 1.97 22.63 2.73
C ALA A 82 1.21 21.46 2.08
N ALA A 83 1.75 20.93 0.97
CA ALA A 83 1.20 19.77 0.29
C ALA A 83 1.27 18.51 1.18
N ASP A 84 2.38 18.32 1.90
CA ASP A 84 2.55 17.18 2.82
C ASP A 84 1.54 17.22 3.98
N LYS A 85 1.21 18.40 4.52
CA LYS A 85 0.16 18.56 5.55
C LYS A 85 -1.23 18.22 5.01
N ILE A 86 -1.56 18.70 3.81
CA ILE A 86 -2.84 18.41 3.16
C ILE A 86 -2.94 16.91 2.87
N HIS A 87 -1.85 16.31 2.38
CA HIS A 87 -1.78 14.87 2.15
C HIS A 87 -2.01 14.07 3.44
N ALA A 88 -1.32 14.42 4.52
CA ALA A 88 -1.49 13.76 5.82
C ALA A 88 -2.95 13.82 6.27
N LYS A 89 -3.59 15.00 6.21
CA LYS A 89 -5.01 15.17 6.56
C LYS A 89 -5.92 14.30 5.70
N ASN A 90 -5.74 14.31 4.38
CA ASN A 90 -6.59 13.55 3.46
C ASN A 90 -6.41 12.03 3.67
N LEU A 91 -5.18 11.58 3.90
CA LEU A 91 -4.89 10.19 4.21
C LEU A 91 -5.51 9.77 5.55
N THR A 92 -5.41 10.60 6.59
CA THR A 92 -6.10 10.37 7.86
C THR A 92 -7.60 10.24 7.64
N GLN A 93 -8.22 11.18 6.91
CA GLN A 93 -9.65 11.12 6.62
C GLN A 93 -10.05 9.84 5.87
N LEU A 94 -9.26 9.44 4.87
CA LEU A 94 -9.48 8.20 4.13
C LEU A 94 -9.36 6.96 5.02
N LEU A 95 -8.31 6.88 5.85
CA LEU A 95 -8.08 5.75 6.74
C LEU A 95 -9.10 5.69 7.88
N LEU A 96 -9.69 6.81 8.30
CA LEU A 96 -10.71 6.85 9.35
C LEU A 96 -12.14 6.81 8.81
N GLN A 97 -12.33 6.91 7.49
CA GLN A 97 -13.63 6.79 6.86
C GLN A 97 -14.29 5.46 7.26
N THR A 98 -15.60 5.51 7.52
CA THR A 98 -16.39 4.33 7.85
C THR A 98 -17.33 3.93 6.72
N CYS A 99 -17.70 2.66 6.72
CA CYS A 99 -18.78 2.10 5.93
C CYS A 99 -19.75 1.35 6.85
N LYS A 100 -21.02 1.30 6.43
CA LYS A 100 -22.04 0.51 7.13
C LYS A 100 -22.21 -0.82 6.41
N SER A 101 -22.26 -1.89 7.18
CA SER A 101 -22.72 -3.17 6.64
C SER A 101 -24.23 -3.11 6.44
N GLU A 102 -24.73 -3.70 5.34
CA GLU A 102 -26.17 -3.87 5.10
C GLU A 102 -26.81 -4.93 6.01
N ASP A 103 -26.07 -5.46 6.98
CA ASP A 103 -26.62 -6.38 7.98
C ASP A 103 -27.61 -5.70 8.93
N ILE A 104 -28.42 -6.55 9.59
CA ILE A 104 -29.52 -6.16 10.49
C ILE A 104 -29.04 -5.23 11.62
N HIS A 105 -27.75 -5.27 11.96
CA HIS A 105 -27.19 -4.51 13.08
C HIS A 105 -26.58 -3.16 12.64
N GLN A 106 -26.54 -2.84 11.33
CA GLN A 106 -25.96 -1.63 10.76
C GLN A 106 -24.61 -1.25 11.39
N LYS A 107 -23.77 -2.25 11.67
CA LYS A 107 -22.50 -2.00 12.34
C LYS A 107 -21.59 -1.17 11.43
N GLU A 108 -20.96 -0.16 12.01
CA GLU A 108 -19.96 0.66 11.34
C GLU A 108 -18.59 -0.03 11.38
N TYR A 109 -17.94 -0.06 10.22
CA TYR A 109 -16.62 -0.62 10.01
C TYR A 109 -15.72 0.41 9.35
N GLY A 110 -14.41 0.26 9.50
CA GLY A 110 -13.47 1.04 8.71
C GLY A 110 -13.62 0.73 7.22
N PHE A 111 -13.64 1.77 6.39
CA PHE A 111 -13.82 1.66 4.95
C PHE A 111 -12.59 1.06 4.26
N ILE A 112 -11.39 1.50 4.66
CA ILE A 112 -10.13 0.93 4.17
C ILE A 112 -9.78 -0.34 4.96
N ASP A 113 -9.52 -1.43 4.23
CA ASP A 113 -9.11 -2.72 4.75
C ASP A 113 -7.59 -2.82 4.97
N LEU A 114 -6.80 -2.29 4.02
CA LEU A 114 -5.34 -2.37 3.98
C LEU A 114 -4.70 -1.04 3.56
N ALA A 115 -3.48 -0.80 4.02
CA ALA A 115 -2.63 0.30 3.54
C ALA A 115 -1.39 -0.27 2.84
N LEU A 116 -1.24 0.00 1.55
CA LEU A 116 -0.07 -0.35 0.75
C LEU A 116 0.86 0.86 0.63
N VAL A 117 1.98 0.81 1.33
CA VAL A 117 3.00 1.86 1.37
C VAL A 117 4.18 1.46 0.48
N ILE A 118 4.37 2.21 -0.62
CA ILE A 118 5.45 1.98 -1.57
C ILE A 118 6.61 2.95 -1.30
N LEU A 119 7.78 2.37 -1.02
CA LEU A 119 9.05 3.06 -0.80
C LEU A 119 9.94 2.99 -2.05
N ASP A 120 10.85 3.95 -2.16
CA ASP A 120 11.81 4.03 -3.26
C ASP A 120 13.08 3.20 -3.00
N GLY A 121 13.33 2.21 -3.86
CA GLY A 121 14.55 1.40 -3.89
C GLY A 121 15.79 2.16 -4.39
N SER A 122 15.64 3.23 -5.17
CA SER A 122 16.66 3.84 -6.02
C SER A 122 17.56 4.91 -5.37
N HIS A 123 17.51 5.10 -4.04
CA HIS A 123 18.27 6.10 -3.25
C HIS A 123 17.61 7.47 -3.00
N ARG A 124 16.31 7.66 -3.25
CA ARG A 124 15.63 8.93 -2.86
C ARG A 124 15.48 9.07 -1.35
N ASP A 125 15.33 10.32 -0.91
CA ASP A 125 14.97 10.68 0.45
C ASP A 125 13.62 10.03 0.82
N LEU A 126 13.68 9.04 1.71
CA LEU A 126 12.51 8.33 2.22
C LEU A 126 11.86 9.08 3.39
N GLY A 127 12.43 10.21 3.83
CA GLY A 127 12.06 10.91 5.07
C GLY A 127 10.59 11.28 5.14
N THR A 128 10.01 11.86 4.09
CA THR A 128 8.58 12.22 4.07
C THR A 128 7.68 10.99 4.10
N THR A 129 8.05 9.91 3.41
CA THR A 129 7.22 8.68 3.41
C THR A 129 7.29 7.96 4.75
N TYR A 130 8.46 7.94 5.41
CA TYR A 130 8.59 7.44 6.78
C TYR A 130 7.74 8.24 7.76
N LYS A 131 7.78 9.58 7.72
CA LYS A 131 6.94 10.41 8.59
C LYS A 131 5.46 10.10 8.44
N ILE A 132 4.97 9.93 7.22
CA ILE A 132 3.56 9.61 6.96
C ILE A 132 3.21 8.19 7.42
N LEU A 133 4.09 7.22 7.16
CA LEU A 133 3.91 5.87 7.66
C LEU A 133 3.82 5.85 9.20
N GLU A 134 4.75 6.52 9.87
CA GLU A 134 4.89 6.53 11.33
C GLU A 134 3.80 7.35 12.01
N GLN A 135 3.50 8.56 11.53
CA GLN A 135 2.63 9.53 12.22
C GLN A 135 1.17 9.47 11.77
N VAL A 136 0.88 8.84 10.63
CA VAL A 136 -0.48 8.77 10.08
C VAL A 136 -0.91 7.32 9.93
N VAL A 137 -0.22 6.53 9.11
CA VAL A 137 -0.68 5.19 8.76
C VAL A 137 -0.72 4.28 9.98
N LEU A 138 0.38 4.14 10.72
CA LEU A 138 0.46 3.25 11.87
C LEU A 138 -0.36 3.71 13.09
N GLU A 139 -0.77 4.99 13.11
CA GLU A 139 -1.70 5.52 14.12
C GLU A 139 -3.17 5.24 13.75
N CYS A 140 -3.50 5.20 12.45
CA CYS A 140 -4.88 5.09 11.97
C CYS A 140 -5.33 3.64 11.67
N ILE A 141 -4.40 2.75 11.28
CA ILE A 141 -4.71 1.38 10.89
C ILE A 141 -3.75 0.38 11.54
N GLU A 142 -4.26 -0.80 11.88
CA GLU A 142 -3.52 -1.82 12.60
C GLU A 142 -2.29 -2.31 11.81
N PRO A 143 -1.15 -2.58 12.48
CA PRO A 143 0.10 -2.91 11.79
C PRO A 143 0.02 -4.10 10.82
N ASP A 144 -0.80 -5.11 11.14
CA ASP A 144 -1.00 -6.30 10.28
C ASP A 144 -1.74 -5.99 8.97
N ARG A 145 -2.42 -4.84 8.90
CA ARG A 145 -3.10 -4.33 7.70
C ARG A 145 -2.19 -3.41 6.86
N VAL A 146 -0.97 -3.12 7.33
CA VAL A 146 0.00 -2.28 6.63
C VAL A 146 0.98 -3.16 5.84
N ILE A 147 1.01 -2.97 4.53
CA ILE A 147 1.93 -3.64 3.60
C ILE A 147 2.96 -2.62 3.18
N ILE A 148 4.23 -2.92 3.43
CA ILE A 148 5.34 -2.08 3.01
C ILE A 148 6.06 -2.78 1.86
N ALA A 149 6.26 -2.06 0.76
CA ALA A 149 6.93 -2.58 -0.42
C ALA A 149 8.00 -1.61 -0.92
N ILE A 150 9.11 -2.12 -1.44
CA ILE A 150 10.24 -1.34 -1.94
C ILE A 150 10.29 -1.53 -3.46
N ASN A 151 9.82 -0.55 -4.21
CA ASN A 151 9.83 -0.61 -5.66
C ASN A 151 11.20 -0.18 -6.24
N GLN A 152 11.37 -0.27 -7.55
CA GLN A 152 12.60 0.14 -8.27
C GLN A 152 13.84 -0.64 -7.82
N ALA A 153 13.66 -1.93 -7.48
CA ALA A 153 14.76 -2.82 -7.16
C ALA A 153 15.81 -2.90 -8.28
N ASP A 154 15.41 -2.70 -9.53
CA ASP A 154 16.30 -2.64 -10.70
C ASP A 154 17.18 -1.37 -10.76
N MET A 155 16.80 -0.33 -10.03
CA MET A 155 17.52 0.95 -9.98
C MET A 155 18.41 1.07 -8.74
N ALA A 156 18.25 0.17 -7.76
CA ALA A 156 19.14 0.09 -6.61
C ALA A 156 20.59 -0.10 -7.04
N MET A 157 21.53 0.31 -6.18
CA MET A 157 22.98 0.31 -6.48
C MET A 157 23.35 0.95 -7.83
N LYS A 158 22.58 1.95 -8.29
CA LYS A 158 22.76 2.58 -9.62
C LYS A 158 22.74 1.55 -10.76
N ARG A 159 21.82 0.58 -10.67
CA ARG A 159 21.65 -0.54 -11.61
C ARG A 159 22.77 -1.59 -11.61
N ARG A 160 23.78 -1.48 -10.73
CA ARG A 160 24.83 -2.50 -10.62
C ARG A 160 24.25 -3.79 -10.06
N GLY A 161 24.64 -4.91 -10.66
CA GLY A 161 24.14 -6.23 -10.31
C GLY A 161 22.70 -6.48 -10.78
N TRP A 162 22.13 -5.68 -11.69
CA TRP A 162 20.86 -6.03 -12.36
C TRP A 162 21.13 -6.72 -13.69
N ASN A 163 20.59 -7.92 -13.87
CA ASN A 163 20.64 -8.65 -15.12
C ASN A 163 19.41 -8.33 -15.98
N SER A 164 19.61 -7.49 -17.00
CA SER A 164 18.55 -7.06 -17.92
C SER A 164 18.10 -8.12 -18.92
N TYR A 165 18.83 -9.23 -19.08
CA TYR A 165 18.41 -10.31 -19.97
C TYR A 165 17.30 -11.17 -19.35
N ILE A 166 17.38 -11.40 -18.04
CA ILE A 166 16.40 -12.20 -17.29
C ILE A 166 15.56 -11.37 -16.32
N ASN A 167 15.78 -10.06 -16.27
CA ASN A 167 15.07 -9.11 -15.41
C ASN A 167 15.15 -9.43 -13.91
N GLN A 168 16.35 -9.76 -13.42
CA GLN A 168 16.57 -10.18 -12.05
C GLN A 168 17.86 -9.58 -11.46
N PRO A 169 17.95 -9.40 -10.14
CA PRO A 169 19.19 -9.05 -9.47
C PRO A 169 20.15 -10.24 -9.43
N GLU A 170 21.43 -9.95 -9.61
CA GLU A 170 22.55 -10.84 -9.29
C GLU A 170 22.80 -10.86 -7.78
N ALA A 171 23.66 -11.78 -7.32
CA ALA A 171 23.84 -12.08 -5.90
C ALA A 171 24.13 -10.85 -5.02
N GLU A 172 25.00 -9.94 -5.49
CA GLU A 172 25.36 -8.72 -4.76
C GLU A 172 24.16 -7.79 -4.59
N LEU A 173 23.40 -7.55 -5.66
CA LEU A 173 22.22 -6.70 -5.62
C LEU A 173 21.10 -7.34 -4.79
N LEU A 174 20.94 -8.66 -4.89
CA LEU A 174 19.97 -9.40 -4.09
C LEU A 174 20.26 -9.28 -2.59
N GLN A 175 21.52 -9.43 -2.18
CA GLN A 175 21.95 -9.24 -0.80
C GLN A 175 21.65 -7.81 -0.33
N PHE A 176 22.02 -6.80 -1.13
CA PHE A 176 21.73 -5.41 -0.82
C PHE A 176 20.23 -5.13 -0.62
N LEU A 177 19.37 -5.68 -1.48
CA LEU A 177 17.92 -5.50 -1.40
C LEU A 177 17.33 -6.17 -0.15
N GLU A 178 17.85 -7.34 0.21
CA GLU A 178 17.46 -8.06 1.43
C GLU A 178 17.87 -7.30 2.70
N GLU A 179 19.11 -6.83 2.77
CA GLU A 179 19.60 -5.98 3.86
C GLU A 179 18.80 -4.67 3.96
N LYS A 180 18.47 -4.05 2.83
CA LYS A 180 17.63 -2.85 2.79
C LYS A 180 16.24 -3.12 3.34
N SER A 181 15.64 -4.26 3.01
CA SER A 181 14.33 -4.65 3.53
C SER A 181 14.34 -4.82 5.05
N VAL A 182 15.34 -5.53 5.58
CA VAL A 182 15.54 -5.69 7.03
C VAL A 182 15.77 -4.34 7.70
N SER A 183 16.58 -3.47 7.11
CA SER A 183 16.87 -2.13 7.62
C SER A 183 15.61 -1.26 7.71
N VAL A 184 14.73 -1.29 6.70
CA VAL A 184 13.46 -0.56 6.72
C VAL A 184 12.57 -1.07 7.86
N GLN A 185 12.43 -2.39 8.01
CA GLN A 185 11.63 -2.99 9.07
C GLN A 185 12.14 -2.59 10.46
N GLN A 186 13.44 -2.66 10.66
CA GLN A 186 14.09 -2.34 11.92
C GLN A 186 13.95 -0.86 12.26
N ARG A 187 14.13 0.03 11.28
CA ARG A 187 13.95 1.48 11.47
C ARG A 187 12.54 1.83 11.93
N ILE A 188 11.52 1.23 11.34
CA ILE A 188 10.12 1.44 11.76
C ILE A 188 9.92 0.97 13.20
N LYS A 189 10.47 -0.20 13.54
CA LYS A 189 10.41 -0.74 14.90
C LYS A 189 11.08 0.17 15.92
N GLU A 190 12.24 0.73 15.59
CA GLU A 190 12.99 1.66 16.44
C GLU A 190 12.25 2.99 16.62
N ALA A 191 11.65 3.52 15.55
CA ALA A 191 10.96 4.82 15.58
C ALA A 191 9.60 4.76 16.29
N THR A 192 8.85 3.67 16.13
CA THR A 192 7.45 3.57 16.57
C THR A 192 7.21 2.55 17.69
N GLY A 193 8.17 1.66 17.95
CA GLY A 193 7.95 0.49 18.80
C GLY A 193 7.07 -0.59 18.17
N ILE A 194 6.58 -0.40 16.94
CA ILE A 194 5.66 -1.32 16.25
C ILE A 194 6.44 -2.28 15.36
N SER A 195 6.10 -3.57 15.46
CA SER A 195 6.62 -4.57 14.53
C SER A 195 5.72 -4.68 13.30
N VAL A 196 6.32 -4.59 12.11
CA VAL A 196 5.63 -4.75 10.82
C VAL A 196 6.18 -5.97 10.08
N LYS A 197 5.45 -6.48 9.09
CA LYS A 197 5.96 -7.53 8.19
C LYS A 197 7.18 -7.03 7.41
N LYS A 198 8.10 -7.94 7.09
CA LYS A 198 9.31 -7.60 6.33
C LYS A 198 8.93 -7.03 4.95
N PRO A 199 9.44 -5.84 4.56
CA PRO A 199 9.12 -5.23 3.27
C PRO A 199 9.46 -6.12 2.07
N THR A 200 8.58 -6.14 1.07
CA THR A 200 8.84 -6.87 -0.19
C THR A 200 9.48 -5.93 -1.20
N TYR A 201 10.68 -6.25 -1.69
CA TYR A 201 11.30 -5.51 -2.78
C TYR A 201 10.94 -6.11 -4.14
N TYR A 202 10.70 -5.24 -5.13
CA TYR A 202 10.24 -5.63 -6.45
C TYR A 202 10.62 -4.57 -7.50
N SER A 203 10.49 -4.93 -8.77
CA SER A 203 10.54 -3.96 -9.88
C SER A 203 9.23 -4.03 -10.66
N ALA A 204 8.40 -3.00 -10.49
CA ALA A 204 7.18 -2.88 -11.27
C ALA A 204 7.46 -2.82 -12.78
N TYR A 205 8.55 -2.15 -13.17
CA TYR A 205 8.90 -1.95 -14.58
C TYR A 205 9.29 -3.26 -15.28
N TYR A 206 10.09 -4.09 -14.60
CA TYR A 206 10.60 -5.35 -15.16
C TYR A 206 9.80 -6.59 -14.73
N GLY A 207 8.79 -6.44 -13.89
CA GLY A 207 7.95 -7.53 -13.41
C GLY A 207 8.60 -8.44 -12.36
N TYR A 208 9.74 -8.06 -11.80
CA TYR A 208 10.46 -8.85 -10.81
C TYR A 208 9.77 -8.83 -9.44
N ASN A 209 9.59 -10.01 -8.81
CA ASN A 209 8.96 -10.21 -7.49
C ASN A 209 7.50 -9.68 -7.36
N LEU A 210 6.80 -9.42 -8.47
CA LEU A 210 5.38 -9.03 -8.42
C LEU A 210 4.48 -10.14 -7.86
N ASP A 211 4.85 -11.40 -8.09
CA ASP A 211 4.24 -12.58 -7.48
C ASP A 211 4.33 -12.52 -5.95
N LYS A 212 5.54 -12.28 -5.40
CA LYS A 212 5.76 -12.16 -3.96
C LYS A 212 5.03 -10.96 -3.35
N MET A 213 4.91 -9.87 -4.10
CA MET A 213 4.10 -8.72 -3.69
C MET A 213 2.61 -9.08 -3.59
N LEU A 214 2.07 -9.84 -4.56
CA LEU A 214 0.70 -10.37 -4.45
C LEU A 214 0.54 -11.33 -3.26
N ASP A 215 1.51 -12.20 -2.98
CA ASP A 215 1.48 -13.06 -1.78
C ASP A 215 1.45 -12.22 -0.51
N HIS A 216 2.22 -11.13 -0.45
CA HIS A 216 2.22 -10.22 0.68
C HIS A 216 0.83 -9.60 0.87
N ILE A 217 0.19 -9.09 -0.21
CA ILE A 217 -1.19 -8.58 -0.15
C ILE A 217 -2.15 -9.64 0.40
N ILE A 218 -2.18 -10.83 -0.21
CA ILE A 218 -3.11 -11.91 0.16
C ILE A 218 -2.90 -12.32 1.63
N SER A 219 -1.64 -12.45 2.06
CA SER A 219 -1.30 -12.78 3.46
C SER A 219 -1.69 -11.69 4.46
N SER A 220 -1.87 -10.45 4.01
CA SER A 220 -2.22 -9.30 4.83
C SER A 220 -3.71 -8.99 4.80
N ILE A 221 -4.51 -9.59 3.91
CA ILE A 221 -5.97 -9.55 3.99
C ILE A 221 -6.35 -9.89 5.45
N PRO A 222 -7.22 -9.11 6.09
CA PRO A 222 -7.53 -9.31 7.50
C PRO A 222 -8.39 -10.56 7.72
N ARG A 223 -8.52 -11.03 8.96
CA ARG A 223 -9.48 -12.11 9.29
C ARG A 223 -10.89 -11.60 9.56
N GLU A 224 -10.99 -10.34 9.97
CA GLU A 224 -12.23 -9.69 10.39
C GLU A 224 -12.24 -8.26 9.84
N ARG A 225 -13.43 -7.66 9.71
CA ARG A 225 -13.51 -6.24 9.35
C ARG A 225 -12.94 -5.37 10.44
N ARG A 226 -12.38 -4.22 10.04
CA ARG A 226 -11.84 -3.24 10.98
C ARG A 226 -12.97 -2.62 11.79
N ILE A 227 -12.96 -2.85 13.09
CA ILE A 227 -13.90 -2.20 14.02
C ILE A 227 -13.29 -0.85 14.39
N MET A 228 -14.05 0.23 14.19
CA MET A 228 -13.60 1.55 14.61
C MET A 228 -13.82 1.69 16.11
N ASP A 229 -12.75 1.98 16.84
CA ASP A 229 -12.85 2.31 18.25
C ASP A 229 -13.27 3.77 18.40
N SER A 230 -14.52 4.00 18.82
CA SER A 230 -15.05 5.35 19.06
C SER A 230 -14.35 6.09 20.20
N SER A 231 -13.47 5.43 20.97
CA SER A 231 -12.72 6.02 22.08
C SER A 231 -11.32 6.52 21.70
N ARG A 232 -10.81 6.20 20.49
CA ARG A 232 -9.53 6.73 20.00
C ARG A 232 -9.70 8.16 19.51
N SER A 233 -9.20 9.11 20.32
CA SER A 233 -9.02 10.50 19.90
C SER A 233 -7.85 10.60 18.92
N TYR A 234 -8.13 10.86 17.65
CA TYR A 234 -7.10 11.19 16.67
C TYR A 234 -6.77 12.68 16.80
N SER A 235 -5.59 12.99 17.33
CA SER A 235 -5.11 14.38 17.47
C SER A 235 -4.69 14.92 16.11
N PHE A 236 -5.28 16.05 15.68
CA PHE A 236 -4.98 16.75 14.43
C PHE A 236 -3.87 17.80 14.60
#